data_AF-A0AAW2KNF4-F1
#
_entry.id   AF-A0AAW2KNF4-F1
#
_cell.length_a   1.000
_cell.length_b   1.000
_cell.length_c   1.000
_cell.angle_alpha   90.00
_cell.angle_beta   90.00
_cell.angle_gamma   90.00
#
_symmetry.space_group_name_H-M   'P 1'
#
loop_
_entity.id
_entity.type
_entity.pdbx_description
1 polymer ?
#
loop_
_entity_poly.entity_id
_entity_poly.type
_entity_poly.pdbx_seq_one_letter_code
_entity_poly.pdbx_strand_id
1 'polypeptide(L)'
;MPEWRGMTRNTAKTYCINVYESKKKKLKSLLKNVNKISLTRLLEIKEQKIEYMVITGHWIDESWQLQKRVLNFVHIPPPRRGLEIANAIWRCLEDWGIETQDGLSEIKQIVDVIRDSVEYVRQSDARLKIFSEIVKQLNLPEKKLVDDCRTRWNSTYEMLAAAIKFKDVFPRFADRELHYDICPSAEIDKSGKSMLGIRVILDCDAPCFRK
;
A
#
# COMPACT_ATOMS: atom_id res chain seq x y z
N MET A 1 -21.65 12.29 54.82
CA MET A 1 -21.63 12.37 53.34
C MET A 1 -20.49 11.51 52.84
N PRO A 2 -20.66 10.61 51.85
CA PRO A 2 -19.51 9.89 51.32
C PRO A 2 -18.63 10.88 50.57
N GLU A 3 -17.35 10.94 50.92
CA GLU A 3 -16.34 11.73 50.21
C GLU A 3 -16.13 11.15 48.81
N TRP A 4 -16.81 11.70 47.81
CA TRP A 4 -16.50 11.40 46.42
C TRP A 4 -15.15 12.03 46.06
N ARG A 5 -14.10 11.22 45.94
CA ARG A 5 -12.83 11.67 45.35
C ARG A 5 -12.93 11.63 43.84
N GLY A 6 -12.78 12.79 43.21
CA GLY A 6 -12.70 12.90 41.77
C GLY A 6 -11.52 12.11 41.20
N MET A 7 -11.74 11.45 40.05
CA MET A 7 -10.67 10.76 39.35
C MET A 7 -9.66 11.77 38.81
N THR A 8 -8.37 11.47 39.02
CA THR A 8 -7.30 12.24 38.39
C THR A 8 -7.23 11.95 36.89
N ARG A 9 -6.70 12.91 36.12
CA ARG A 9 -6.42 12.73 34.68
C ARG A 9 -5.55 11.48 34.42
N ASN A 10 -4.58 11.20 35.29
CA ASN A 10 -3.70 10.05 35.15
C ASN A 10 -4.47 8.75 35.36
N THR A 11 -5.33 8.69 36.38
CA THR A 11 -6.21 7.53 36.64
C THR A 11 -7.14 7.26 35.45
N ALA A 12 -7.78 8.30 34.91
CA ALA A 12 -8.66 8.18 33.74
C ALA A 12 -7.89 7.71 32.48
N LYS A 13 -6.70 8.28 32.22
CA LYS A 13 -5.84 7.87 31.11
C LYS A 13 -5.44 6.39 31.22
N THR A 14 -4.95 5.97 32.38
CA THR A 14 -4.54 4.58 32.63
C THR A 14 -5.73 3.63 32.47
N TYR A 15 -6.90 4.01 32.99
CA TYR A 15 -8.11 3.20 32.82
C TYR A 15 -8.48 3.01 31.33
N CYS A 16 -8.50 4.09 30.55
CA CYS A 16 -8.79 4.02 29.11
C CYS A 16 -7.79 3.14 28.35
N ILE A 17 -6.50 3.29 28.65
CA ILE A 17 -5.44 2.46 28.04
C ILE A 17 -5.64 0.98 28.40
N ASN A 18 -5.93 0.67 29.66
CA ASN A 18 -6.13 -0.71 30.11
C ASN A 18 -7.35 -1.36 29.44
N VAL A 19 -8.46 -0.63 29.30
CA VAL A 19 -9.64 -1.11 28.59
C VAL A 19 -9.33 -1.34 27.11
N TYR A 20 -8.59 -0.42 26.49
CA TYR A 20 -8.15 -0.57 25.11
C TYR A 20 -7.27 -1.82 24.92
N GLU A 21 -6.22 -2.00 25.71
CA GLU A 21 -5.32 -3.14 25.61
C GLU A 21 -6.03 -4.48 25.83
N SER A 22 -6.96 -4.54 26.80
CA SER A 22 -7.79 -5.73 27.03
C SER A 22 -8.65 -6.07 25.81
N LYS A 23 -9.32 -5.07 25.22
CA LYS A 23 -10.14 -5.26 24.01
C LYS A 23 -9.29 -5.60 22.79
N LYS A 24 -8.13 -4.95 22.64
CA LYS A 24 -7.16 -5.21 21.57
C LYS A 24 -6.69 -6.66 21.60
N LYS A 25 -6.32 -7.17 22.78
CA LYS A 25 -5.90 -8.57 22.95
C LYS A 25 -6.98 -9.57 22.52
N LYS A 26 -8.24 -9.33 22.93
CA LYS A 26 -9.38 -10.16 22.51
C LYS A 26 -9.56 -10.13 20.99
N LEU A 27 -9.51 -8.94 20.40
CA LEU A 27 -9.69 -8.79 18.96
C LEU A 27 -8.54 -9.41 18.16
N LYS A 28 -7.30 -9.26 18.59
CA LYS A 28 -6.14 -9.96 17.99
C LYS A 28 -6.34 -11.48 18.00
N SER A 29 -6.88 -12.03 19.09
CA SER A 29 -7.18 -13.47 19.16
C SER A 29 -8.25 -13.90 18.15
N LEU A 30 -9.26 -13.07 17.90
CA LEU A 30 -10.29 -13.34 16.89
C LEU A 30 -9.73 -13.28 15.48
N LEU A 31 -8.89 -12.29 15.20
CA LEU A 31 -8.31 -12.07 13.87
C LEU A 31 -7.37 -13.20 13.42
N LYS A 32 -6.78 -13.97 14.34
CA LYS A 32 -6.00 -15.17 14.01
C LYS A 32 -6.81 -16.25 13.27
N ASN A 33 -8.12 -16.31 13.52
CA ASN A 33 -9.01 -17.30 12.91
C ASN A 33 -9.69 -16.75 11.65
N VAL A 34 -9.41 -15.50 11.27
CA VAL A 34 -10.04 -14.86 10.12
C VAL A 34 -9.21 -15.15 8.88
N ASN A 35 -9.80 -15.88 7.92
CA ASN A 35 -9.13 -16.25 6.67
C ASN A 35 -8.84 -15.05 5.76
N LYS A 36 -9.70 -14.03 5.76
CA LYS A 36 -9.56 -12.86 4.89
C LYS A 36 -10.00 -11.60 5.60
N ILE A 37 -9.15 -10.58 5.55
CA ILE A 37 -9.43 -9.23 6.03
C ILE A 37 -9.20 -8.23 4.89
N SER A 38 -10.11 -7.28 4.73
CA SER A 38 -9.97 -6.14 3.83
C SER A 38 -9.68 -4.88 4.64
N LEU A 39 -8.72 -4.08 4.17
CA LEU A 39 -8.36 -2.81 4.80
C LEU A 39 -8.93 -1.66 3.99
N THR A 40 -9.59 -0.73 4.67
CA THR A 40 -10.02 0.54 4.09
C THR A 40 -9.32 1.68 4.82
N ARG A 41 -8.74 2.60 4.06
CA ARG A 41 -8.25 3.87 4.55
C ARG A 41 -9.43 4.85 4.61
N LEU A 42 -9.71 5.41 5.78
CA LEU A 42 -10.76 6.42 5.93
C LEU A 42 -10.18 7.75 6.45
N LEU A 43 -10.43 8.79 5.66
CA LEU A 43 -10.53 10.22 6.00
C LEU A 43 -9.27 11.01 6.41
N GLU A 44 -9.00 12.05 5.62
CA GLU A 44 -8.16 13.21 5.91
C GLU A 44 -8.95 14.21 6.77
N ILE A 45 -8.50 14.49 8.00
CA ILE A 45 -9.08 15.54 8.86
C ILE A 45 -8.37 16.86 8.52
N LYS A 46 -9.08 17.80 7.90
CA LYS A 46 -8.50 19.04 7.32
C LYS A 46 -8.43 20.24 8.26
N GLU A 47 -9.01 20.15 9.46
CA GLU A 47 -9.29 21.33 10.29
C GLU A 47 -8.16 21.72 11.25
N GLN A 48 -7.14 20.89 11.42
CA GLN A 48 -5.90 21.23 12.09
C GLN A 48 -4.78 20.72 11.18
N LYS A 49 -3.62 21.37 11.10
CA LYS A 49 -2.49 21.01 10.21
C LYS A 49 -1.86 19.62 10.48
N ILE A 50 -2.62 18.72 11.11
CA ILE A 50 -2.30 17.37 11.55
C ILE A 50 -3.35 16.47 10.91
N GLU A 51 -2.92 15.66 9.97
CA GLU A 51 -3.80 14.68 9.33
C GLU A 51 -3.48 13.28 9.85
N TYR A 52 -4.54 12.53 10.12
CA TYR A 52 -4.45 11.13 10.49
C TYR A 52 -4.91 10.24 9.34
N MET A 53 -4.24 9.12 9.18
CA MET A 53 -4.72 7.98 8.42
C MET A 53 -5.41 7.02 9.39
N VAL A 54 -6.70 6.76 9.17
CA VAL A 54 -7.43 5.70 9.89
C VAL A 54 -7.38 4.42 9.07
N ILE A 55 -6.82 3.36 9.66
CA ILE A 55 -6.82 2.02 9.07
C ILE A 55 -7.99 1.24 9.67
N THR A 56 -8.93 0.84 8.82
CA THR A 56 -10.10 0.06 9.24
C THR A 56 -10.05 -1.33 8.61
N GLY A 57 -10.15 -2.36 9.44
CA GLY A 57 -10.27 -3.75 9.00
C GLY A 57 -11.73 -4.16 8.87
N HIS A 58 -12.03 -4.90 7.80
CA HIS A 58 -13.33 -5.49 7.50
C HIS A 58 -13.18 -6.98 7.24
N TRP A 59 -14.01 -7.81 7.84
CA TRP A 59 -14.02 -9.26 7.61
C TRP A 59 -15.41 -9.84 7.83
N ILE A 60 -15.63 -11.06 7.36
CA ILE A 60 -16.85 -11.82 7.64
C ILE A 60 -16.51 -12.80 8.77
N ASP A 61 -17.34 -12.84 9.81
CA ASP A 61 -17.18 -13.79 10.92
C ASP A 61 -17.85 -15.15 10.65
N GLU A 62 -17.71 -16.08 11.59
CA GLU A 62 -18.29 -17.44 11.50
C GLU A 62 -19.82 -17.44 11.40
N SER A 63 -20.47 -16.36 11.85
CA SER A 63 -21.92 -16.17 11.76
C SER A 63 -22.35 -15.47 10.47
N TRP A 64 -21.45 -15.36 9.48
CA TRP A 64 -21.67 -14.66 8.22
C TRP A 64 -22.01 -13.16 8.38
N GLN A 65 -21.57 -12.55 9.47
CA GLN A 65 -21.78 -11.12 9.72
C GLN A 65 -20.55 -10.31 9.32
N LEU A 66 -20.80 -9.18 8.65
CA LEU A 66 -19.74 -8.22 8.33
C LEU A 66 -19.29 -7.50 9.60
N GLN A 67 -18.04 -7.70 9.96
CA GLN A 67 -17.37 -7.01 11.04
C GLN A 67 -16.54 -5.84 10.49
N LYS A 68 -16.55 -4.72 11.21
CA LYS A 68 -15.76 -3.52 10.93
C LYS A 68 -15.11 -3.02 12.21
N ARG A 69 -13.79 -2.87 12.23
CA ARG A 69 -13.06 -2.29 13.38
C ARG A 69 -11.94 -1.37 12.92
N VAL A 70 -11.77 -0.25 13.63
CA VAL A 70 -10.60 0.61 13.47
C VAL A 70 -9.41 -0.09 14.11
N LEU A 71 -8.38 -0.34 13.31
CA LEU A 71 -7.16 -1.02 13.74
C LEU A 71 -6.11 -0.03 14.21
N ASN A 72 -5.97 1.12 13.52
CA ASN A 72 -4.97 2.10 13.88
C ASN A 72 -5.32 3.52 13.45
N PHE A 73 -4.82 4.50 14.21
CA PHE A 73 -4.81 5.92 13.90
C PHE A 73 -3.36 6.36 13.76
N VAL A 74 -2.93 6.64 12.53
CA VAL A 74 -1.53 6.98 12.24
C VAL A 74 -1.43 8.43 11.81
N HIS A 75 -0.63 9.23 12.50
CA HIS A 75 -0.24 10.55 12.02
C HIS A 75 0.79 10.41 10.90
N ILE A 76 0.47 10.91 9.70
CA ILE A 76 1.40 10.93 8.56
C ILE A 76 1.72 12.39 8.23
N PRO A 77 2.90 12.90 8.66
CA PRO A 77 3.27 14.27 8.33
C PRO A 77 3.50 14.42 6.82
N PRO A 78 3.16 15.58 6.22
CA PRO A 78 3.59 15.91 4.87
C PRO A 78 5.13 15.95 4.77
N PRO A 79 5.74 15.57 3.62
CA PRO A 79 5.13 15.10 2.38
C PRO A 79 4.73 13.62 2.44
N ARG A 80 3.49 13.32 2.05
CA ARG A 80 2.90 11.97 2.04
C ARG A 80 3.52 11.15 0.92
N ARG A 81 4.53 10.33 1.20
CA ARG A 81 5.12 9.43 0.18
C ARG A 81 4.39 8.10 0.20
N GLY A 82 4.24 7.45 -0.96
CA GLY A 82 3.60 6.13 -1.07
C GLY A 82 4.25 5.09 -0.15
N LEU A 83 5.57 5.16 0.00
CA LEU A 83 6.34 4.31 0.91
C LEU A 83 6.00 4.54 2.39
N GLU A 84 5.83 5.78 2.84
CA GLU A 84 5.45 6.09 4.24
C GLU A 84 4.06 5.56 4.57
N ILE A 85 3.15 5.64 3.60
CA ILE A 85 1.81 5.09 3.70
C ILE A 85 1.85 3.57 3.80
N ALA A 86 2.60 2.91 2.92
CA ALA A 86 2.78 1.47 2.94
C ALA A 86 3.42 1.01 4.27
N ASN A 87 4.44 1.72 4.76
CA ASN A 87 5.08 1.46 6.04
C ASN A 87 4.10 1.62 7.23
N ALA A 88 3.21 2.61 7.18
CA ALA A 88 2.20 2.81 8.22
C ALA A 88 1.15 1.68 8.23
N ILE A 89 0.69 1.24 7.05
CA ILE A 89 -0.20 0.09 6.90
C ILE A 89 0.50 -1.18 7.40
N TRP A 90 1.77 -1.35 7.04
CA TRP A 90 2.58 -2.47 7.48
C TRP A 90 2.70 -2.57 9.00
N ARG A 91 3.13 -1.48 9.65
CA ARG A 91 3.27 -1.45 11.12
C ARG A 91 1.94 -1.76 11.82
N CYS A 92 0.82 -1.36 11.21
CA CYS A 92 -0.49 -1.77 11.68
C CYS A 92 -0.66 -3.29 11.54
N LEU A 93 -0.43 -3.88 10.37
CA LEU A 93 -0.62 -5.31 10.17
C LEU A 93 0.29 -6.16 11.07
N GLU A 94 1.55 -5.75 11.22
CA GLU A 94 2.53 -6.35 12.12
C GLU A 94 2.08 -6.28 13.59
N ASP A 95 1.67 -5.10 14.08
CA ASP A 95 1.13 -4.97 15.44
C ASP A 95 -0.08 -5.89 15.62
N TRP A 96 -0.99 -5.95 14.64
CA TRP A 96 -2.17 -6.79 14.72
C TRP A 96 -1.91 -8.29 14.50
N GLY A 97 -0.69 -8.70 14.15
CA GLY A 97 -0.33 -10.09 13.89
C GLY A 97 -1.06 -10.67 12.68
N ILE A 98 -1.47 -9.81 11.75
CA ILE A 98 -2.03 -10.19 10.46
C ILE A 98 -0.80 -10.48 9.60
N GLU A 99 -0.48 -11.76 9.42
CA GLU A 99 0.79 -12.20 8.82
C GLU A 99 1.04 -11.52 7.47
N THR A 100 2.09 -10.69 7.45
CA THR A 100 2.52 -9.99 6.25
C THR A 100 4.03 -10.04 6.01
N GLN A 101 4.84 -10.64 6.91
CA GLN A 101 6.32 -10.58 6.87
C GLN A 101 6.91 -10.86 5.47
N ASP A 102 6.36 -11.86 4.77
CA ASP A 102 6.77 -12.18 3.40
C ASP A 102 6.20 -11.19 2.36
N GLY A 103 4.97 -10.73 2.55
CA GLY A 103 4.27 -9.87 1.59
C GLY A 103 4.88 -8.49 1.37
N LEU A 104 5.33 -7.76 2.40
CA LEU A 104 5.91 -6.42 2.17
C LEU A 104 7.37 -6.47 1.73
N SER A 105 8.14 -7.43 2.23
CA SER A 105 9.51 -7.62 1.73
C SER A 105 9.47 -7.98 0.25
N GLU A 106 8.52 -8.83 -0.16
CA GLU A 106 8.25 -9.14 -1.56
C GLU A 106 7.72 -7.91 -2.33
N ILE A 107 6.75 -7.16 -1.83
CA ILE A 107 6.24 -5.93 -2.50
C ILE A 107 7.35 -4.89 -2.66
N LYS A 108 8.17 -4.70 -1.63
CA LYS A 108 9.29 -3.76 -1.67
C LYS A 108 10.31 -4.17 -2.73
N GLN A 109 10.68 -5.46 -2.76
CA GLN A 109 11.57 -5.99 -3.79
C GLN A 109 10.98 -5.79 -5.19
N ILE A 110 9.70 -6.10 -5.40
CA ILE A 110 9.00 -5.88 -6.68
C ILE A 110 9.05 -4.40 -7.08
N VAL A 111 8.73 -3.50 -6.16
CA VAL A 111 8.71 -2.05 -6.40
C VAL A 111 10.11 -1.54 -6.73
N ASP A 112 11.13 -1.99 -6.01
CA ASP A 112 12.52 -1.56 -6.21
C ASP A 112 13.04 -2.05 -7.57
N VAL A 113 12.83 -3.32 -7.94
CA VAL A 113 13.25 -3.87 -9.25
C VAL A 113 12.54 -3.16 -10.42
N ILE A 114 11.23 -2.92 -10.32
CA ILE A 114 10.48 -2.20 -11.36
C ILE A 114 10.98 -0.75 -11.46
N ARG A 115 11.21 -0.09 -10.33
CA ARG A 115 11.72 1.30 -10.31
C ARG A 115 13.08 1.39 -10.97
N ASP A 116 14.02 0.56 -10.55
CA ASP A 116 15.40 0.58 -11.06
C ASP A 116 15.40 0.30 -12.58
N SER A 117 14.52 -0.60 -13.04
CA SER A 117 14.34 -0.88 -14.46
C SER A 117 13.81 0.30 -15.26
N VAL A 118 12.75 0.94 -14.76
CA VAL A 118 12.17 2.13 -15.40
C VAL A 118 13.21 3.26 -15.44
N GLU A 119 13.94 3.45 -14.36
CA GLU A 119 14.99 4.47 -14.25
C GLU A 119 16.12 4.18 -15.26
N TYR A 120 16.58 2.93 -15.33
CA TYR A 120 17.61 2.51 -16.29
C TYR A 120 17.19 2.83 -17.72
N VAL A 121 15.98 2.46 -18.15
CA VAL A 121 15.50 2.77 -19.50
C VAL A 121 15.47 4.27 -19.74
N ARG A 122 14.98 5.06 -18.77
CA ARG A 122 14.75 6.51 -18.91
C ARG A 122 16.02 7.36 -18.84
N GLN A 123 17.09 6.87 -18.20
CA GLN A 123 18.34 7.59 -18.03
C GLN A 123 19.11 7.84 -19.34
N SER A 124 18.75 7.21 -20.48
CA SER A 124 19.39 7.46 -21.78
C SER A 124 18.36 7.57 -22.90
N ASP A 125 18.49 8.59 -23.74
CA ASP A 125 17.68 8.75 -24.95
C ASP A 125 17.86 7.59 -25.93
N ALA A 126 19.04 6.97 -25.98
CA ALA A 126 19.29 5.80 -26.82
C ALA A 126 18.46 4.60 -26.34
N ARG A 127 18.47 4.32 -25.03
CA ARG A 127 17.68 3.26 -24.40
C ARG A 127 16.18 3.51 -24.57
N LEU A 128 15.73 4.75 -24.38
CA LEU A 128 14.33 5.14 -24.62
C LEU A 128 13.89 4.92 -26.07
N LYS A 129 14.76 5.18 -27.05
CA LYS A 129 14.47 4.91 -28.48
C LYS A 129 14.29 3.41 -28.73
N ILE A 130 15.21 2.57 -28.23
CA ILE A 130 15.12 1.11 -28.37
C ILE A 130 13.83 0.60 -27.73
N PHE A 131 13.53 1.03 -26.51
CA PHE A 131 12.29 0.67 -25.82
C PHE A 131 11.06 1.08 -26.64
N SER A 132 11.03 2.31 -27.15
CA SER A 132 9.91 2.80 -27.98
C SER A 132 9.76 2.04 -29.30
N GLU A 133 10.86 1.56 -29.91
CA GLU A 133 10.79 0.74 -31.12
C GLU A 133 10.16 -0.62 -30.83
N ILE A 134 10.51 -1.26 -29.71
CA ILE A 134 9.91 -2.53 -29.30
C ILE A 134 8.41 -2.36 -29.03
N VAL A 135 8.02 -1.27 -28.34
CA VAL A 135 6.61 -0.94 -28.11
C VAL A 135 5.83 -0.82 -29.42
N LYS A 136 6.43 -0.17 -30.45
CA LYS A 136 5.84 -0.07 -31.79
C LYS A 136 5.75 -1.43 -32.49
N GLN A 137 6.79 -2.27 -32.38
CA GLN A 137 6.81 -3.61 -32.97
C GLN A 137 5.74 -4.52 -32.39
N LEU A 138 5.43 -4.37 -31.10
CA LEU A 138 4.35 -5.10 -30.42
C LEU A 138 2.97 -4.46 -30.59
N ASN A 139 2.87 -3.32 -31.29
CA ASN A 139 1.63 -2.59 -31.53
C ASN A 139 0.83 -2.29 -30.25
N LEU A 140 1.52 -1.92 -29.18
CA LEU A 140 0.88 -1.61 -27.89
C LEU A 140 0.21 -0.23 -27.93
N PRO A 141 -0.99 -0.07 -27.32
CA PRO A 141 -1.71 1.20 -27.31
C PRO A 141 -0.99 2.26 -26.45
N GLU A 142 -0.38 1.85 -25.34
CA GLU A 142 0.41 2.72 -24.49
C GLU A 142 1.81 2.97 -25.05
N LYS A 143 2.23 4.24 -25.00
CA LYS A 143 3.48 4.70 -25.63
C LYS A 143 4.52 5.23 -24.65
N LYS A 144 4.21 5.31 -23.35
CA LYS A 144 5.06 5.97 -22.37
C LYS A 144 5.18 5.17 -21.08
N LEU A 145 6.43 4.94 -20.67
CA LEU A 145 6.78 4.54 -19.31
C LEU A 145 6.53 5.69 -18.34
N VAL A 146 5.96 5.37 -17.19
CA VAL A 146 5.71 6.31 -16.09
C VAL A 146 6.79 6.10 -15.03
N ASP A 147 7.39 7.19 -14.59
CA ASP A 147 8.45 7.19 -13.58
C ASP A 147 7.89 7.36 -12.17
N ASP A 148 8.57 6.78 -11.17
CA ASP A 148 8.17 6.91 -9.77
C ASP A 148 8.68 8.22 -9.16
N CYS A 149 7.78 9.17 -8.96
CA CYS A 149 8.05 10.40 -8.25
C CYS A 149 7.92 10.21 -6.73
N ARG A 150 9.05 10.03 -6.04
CA ARG A 150 9.10 9.77 -4.58
C ARG A 150 8.32 10.79 -3.71
N THR A 151 8.05 11.99 -4.21
CA THR A 151 7.31 13.06 -3.52
C THR A 151 5.81 13.10 -3.85
N ARG A 152 5.33 12.31 -4.83
CA ARG A 152 3.92 12.21 -5.23
C ARG A 152 3.36 10.84 -4.87
N TRP A 153 2.41 10.79 -3.93
CA TRP A 153 1.93 9.54 -3.33
C TRP A 153 1.33 8.49 -4.29
N ASN A 154 0.83 8.88 -5.46
CA ASN A 154 0.26 7.96 -6.47
C ASN A 154 1.26 7.45 -7.50
N SER A 155 2.47 8.02 -7.59
CA SER A 155 3.38 7.70 -8.69
C SER A 155 3.84 6.25 -8.70
N THR A 156 4.00 5.65 -7.52
CA THR A 156 4.42 4.24 -7.42
C THR A 156 3.34 3.34 -8.01
N TYR A 157 2.06 3.61 -7.72
CA TYR A 157 0.96 2.89 -8.32
C TYR A 157 0.89 3.13 -9.84
N GLU A 158 1.02 4.38 -10.28
CA GLU A 158 1.01 4.73 -11.71
C GLU A 158 2.18 4.05 -12.47
N MET A 159 3.37 3.96 -11.87
CA MET A 159 4.52 3.23 -12.40
C MET A 159 4.23 1.74 -12.51
N LEU A 160 3.74 1.10 -11.44
CA LEU A 160 3.41 -0.33 -11.44
C LEU A 160 2.33 -0.66 -12.47
N ALA A 161 1.27 0.15 -12.53
CA ALA A 161 0.18 -0.02 -13.49
C ALA A 161 0.65 0.17 -14.94
N ALA A 162 1.58 1.09 -15.19
CA ALA A 162 2.21 1.25 -16.50
C ALA A 162 3.13 0.07 -16.84
N ALA A 163 3.96 -0.38 -15.90
CA ALA A 163 4.90 -1.47 -16.10
C ALA A 163 4.23 -2.78 -16.52
N ILE A 164 3.04 -3.09 -15.97
CA ILE A 164 2.22 -4.25 -16.37
C ILE A 164 1.89 -4.23 -17.87
N LYS A 165 1.60 -3.06 -18.42
CA LYS A 165 1.26 -2.91 -19.84
C LYS A 165 2.46 -3.15 -20.76
N PHE A 166 3.67 -3.02 -20.22
CA PHE A 166 4.93 -3.24 -20.93
C PHE A 166 5.61 -4.56 -20.56
N LYS A 167 4.87 -5.52 -19.97
CA LYS A 167 5.41 -6.81 -19.54
C LYS A 167 6.24 -7.51 -20.63
N ASP A 168 5.75 -7.54 -21.86
CA ASP A 168 6.42 -8.22 -22.98
C ASP A 168 7.53 -7.38 -23.65
N VAL A 169 7.64 -6.10 -23.27
CA VAL A 169 8.66 -5.18 -23.80
C VAL A 169 9.98 -5.36 -23.05
N PHE A 170 9.95 -5.51 -21.72
CA PHE A 170 11.16 -5.61 -20.90
C PHE A 170 12.09 -6.78 -21.27
N PRO A 171 11.60 -8.02 -21.53
CA PRO A 171 12.46 -9.10 -22.01
C PRO A 171 13.14 -8.78 -23.34
N ARG A 172 12.39 -8.23 -24.30
CA ARG A 172 12.91 -7.88 -25.63
C ARG A 172 13.89 -6.71 -25.59
N PHE A 173 13.76 -5.84 -24.58
CA PHE A 173 14.72 -4.79 -24.31
C PHE A 173 16.02 -5.37 -23.75
N ALA A 174 15.93 -6.36 -22.84
CA ALA A 174 17.09 -7.10 -22.32
C ALA A 174 17.88 -7.80 -23.44
N ASP A 175 17.19 -8.36 -24.44
CA ASP A 175 17.85 -8.98 -25.60
C ASP A 175 18.70 -8.00 -26.42
N ARG A 176 18.43 -6.68 -26.32
CA ARG A 176 19.12 -5.64 -27.09
C ARG A 176 20.12 -4.81 -26.27
N GLU A 177 20.09 -4.91 -24.95
CA GLU A 177 20.94 -4.14 -24.04
C GLU A 177 21.77 -5.06 -23.16
N LEU A 178 23.05 -5.20 -23.53
CA LEU A 178 23.98 -6.17 -22.95
C LEU A 178 24.26 -5.97 -21.44
N HIS A 179 23.85 -4.84 -20.84
CA HIS A 179 24.12 -4.47 -19.44
C HIS A 179 22.83 -4.26 -18.65
N TYR A 180 21.73 -4.86 -19.09
CA TYR A 180 20.43 -4.76 -18.45
C TYR A 180 20.09 -6.03 -17.68
N ASP A 181 20.59 -6.12 -16.45
CA ASP A 181 20.46 -7.31 -15.59
C ASP A 181 19.25 -7.28 -14.66
N ILE A 182 18.46 -6.21 -14.70
CA ILE A 182 17.38 -5.92 -13.74
C ILE A 182 15.97 -6.12 -14.32
N CYS A 183 15.82 -6.95 -15.35
CA CYS A 183 14.55 -7.17 -16.05
C CYS A 183 13.40 -7.60 -15.10
N PRO A 184 12.30 -6.83 -14.98
CA PRO A 184 11.30 -6.99 -13.94
C PRO A 184 10.20 -8.01 -14.30
N SER A 185 10.46 -8.94 -15.21
CA SER A 185 9.41 -9.77 -15.81
C SER A 185 8.72 -10.69 -14.79
N ALA A 186 9.48 -11.28 -13.88
CA ALA A 186 8.94 -12.11 -12.81
C ALA A 186 8.20 -11.25 -11.77
N GLU A 187 8.70 -10.05 -11.50
CA GLU A 187 8.17 -9.09 -10.54
C GLU A 187 6.87 -8.47 -11.03
N ILE A 188 6.72 -8.22 -12.33
CA ILE A 188 5.47 -7.78 -12.95
C ILE A 188 4.40 -8.88 -12.81
N ASP A 189 4.76 -10.15 -12.99
CA ASP A 189 3.81 -11.27 -12.80
C ASP A 189 3.37 -11.43 -11.34
N LYS A 190 4.30 -11.28 -10.40
CA LYS A 190 3.99 -11.25 -8.97
C LYS A 190 3.17 -10.01 -8.61
N SER A 191 3.50 -8.84 -9.16
CA SER A 191 2.76 -7.59 -8.96
C SER A 191 1.32 -7.70 -9.45
N GLY A 192 1.09 -8.31 -10.60
CA GLY A 192 -0.26 -8.59 -11.10
C GLY A 192 -1.06 -9.47 -10.14
N LYS A 193 -0.49 -10.61 -9.72
CA LYS A 193 -1.13 -11.53 -8.76
C LYS A 193 -1.34 -10.89 -7.39
N SER A 194 -0.37 -10.12 -6.90
CA SER A 194 -0.45 -9.41 -5.64
C SER A 194 -1.42 -8.25 -5.74
N MET A 195 -1.54 -7.49 -6.83
CA MET A 195 -2.60 -6.47 -6.97
C MET A 195 -4.00 -7.09 -7.15
N LEU A 196 -4.10 -8.33 -7.66
CA LEU A 196 -5.35 -9.10 -7.72
C LEU A 196 -5.72 -9.74 -6.36
N GLY A 197 -4.74 -10.23 -5.59
CA GLY A 197 -4.91 -10.86 -4.28
C GLY A 197 -4.99 -9.87 -3.13
N ILE A 198 -4.19 -8.80 -3.21
CA ILE A 198 -4.35 -7.51 -2.54
C ILE A 198 -5.36 -6.71 -3.37
N ARG A 199 -6.57 -7.25 -3.46
CA ARG A 199 -7.75 -6.38 -3.44
C ARG A 199 -7.85 -5.81 -2.01
N VAL A 200 -6.81 -5.08 -1.57
CA VAL A 200 -7.02 -3.93 -0.71
C VAL A 200 -8.01 -3.16 -1.51
N ILE A 201 -9.23 -3.12 -1.00
CA ILE A 201 -10.29 -2.29 -1.52
C ILE A 201 -9.80 -0.85 -1.27
N LEU A 202 -8.91 -0.40 -2.16
CA LEU A 202 -8.86 0.97 -2.63
C LEU A 202 -10.12 1.14 -3.48
N ASP A 203 -11.30 1.00 -2.88
CA ASP A 203 -12.47 1.70 -3.40
C ASP A 203 -12.19 3.17 -3.13
N CYS A 204 -11.31 3.75 -3.96
CA CYS A 204 -11.31 5.15 -4.31
C CYS A 204 -12.29 5.36 -5.47
N ASP A 205 -13.45 4.70 -5.44
CA ASP A 205 -14.63 5.07 -6.22
C ASP A 205 -15.75 5.45 -5.26
N ALA A 206 -15.48 6.42 -4.39
CA ALA A 206 -16.54 7.30 -3.90
C ALA A 206 -16.59 8.49 -4.87
N PRO A 207 -17.67 8.65 -5.67
CA PRO A 207 -17.85 9.78 -6.57
C PRO A 207 -18.19 11.03 -5.76
N CYS A 208 -17.23 11.56 -5.03
CA CYS A 208 -17.24 12.84 -4.32
C CYS A 208 -15.76 13.22 -4.26
N PHE A 209 -15.20 14.02 -5.16
CA PHE A 209 -15.39 15.46 -5.26
C PHE A 209 -14.94 15.93 -6.65
N ARG A 210 -15.90 16.16 -7.55
CA ARG A 210 -15.79 17.26 -8.51
C ARG A 210 -16.50 18.46 -7.89
N LYS A 211 -15.74 19.49 -7.54
CA LYS A 211 -16.15 20.88 -7.68
C LYS A 211 -14.93 21.66 -8.13
#